data_AF-A0A2E8GLE9-F1
#
_entry.id   AF-A0A2E8GLE9-F1
#
_cell.length_a   1.000
_cell.length_b   1.000
_cell.length_c   1.000
_cell.angle_alpha   90.00
_cell.angle_beta   90.00
_cell.angle_gamma   90.00
#
_symmetry.space_group_name_H-M   'P 1'
#
loop_
_entity.id
_entity.type
_entity.pdbx_description
1 polymer ?
#
loop_
_entity_poly.entity_id
_entity_poly.type
_entity_poly.pdbx_seq_one_letter_code
_entity_poly.pdbx_strand_id
1 'polypeptide(L)' 'MPASTLQIPVDAQTAQVYAALPDIQRKQVPALLSFLLKELQAQPLPLEDAIERMQTEAAANGLTPGALEDLLREN' A
#
# COMPACT_ATOMS: atom_id res chain seq x y z
N MET A 1 11.30 -14.06 2.36
CA MET A 1 11.24 -13.70 3.79
C MET A 1 10.44 -14.76 4.53
N PRO A 2 10.80 -15.13 5.77
CA PRO A 2 10.07 -16.14 6.52
C PRO A 2 8.64 -15.67 6.82
N ALA A 3 7.66 -16.55 6.65
CA ALA A 3 6.27 -16.25 6.97
C ALA A 3 6.05 -16.40 8.49
N SER A 4 5.61 -15.33 9.14
CA SER A 4 5.14 -15.36 10.52
C SER A 4 3.62 -15.47 10.56
N THR A 5 3.07 -16.36 11.38
CA THR A 5 1.62 -16.55 11.51
C THR A 5 1.05 -15.61 12.57
N LEU A 6 0.04 -14.82 12.19
CA LEU A 6 -0.76 -13.99 13.08
C LEU A 6 -2.15 -14.63 13.27
N GLN A 7 -2.57 -14.86 14.51
CA GLN A 7 -3.93 -15.33 14.84
C GLN A 7 -4.77 -14.15 15.33
N ILE A 8 -5.88 -13.88 14.65
CA ILE A 8 -6.79 -12.77 14.98
C ILE A 8 -8.15 -13.36 15.35
N PRO A 9 -8.64 -13.14 16.58
CA PRO A 9 -10.01 -13.51 16.92
C PRO A 9 -10.99 -12.60 16.17
N VAL A 10 -11.98 -13.22 15.54
CA VAL A 10 -13.09 -12.55 14.86
C VAL A 10 -14.40 -13.17 15.30
N ASP A 11 -15.52 -12.51 15.05
CA ASP A 11 -16.83 -13.09 15.30
C ASP A 11 -17.11 -14.31 14.38
N ALA A 12 -18.08 -15.13 14.78
CA ALA A 12 -18.40 -16.37 14.09
C ALA A 12 -18.90 -16.16 12.65
N GLN A 13 -19.59 -15.05 12.38
CA GLN A 13 -20.11 -14.75 11.05
C GLN A 13 -18.95 -14.37 10.11
N THR A 14 -18.03 -13.53 10.57
CA THR A 14 -16.83 -13.15 9.81
C THR A 14 -15.97 -14.37 9.48
N ALA A 15 -15.77 -15.28 10.43
CA ALA A 15 -15.04 -16.54 10.20
C ALA A 15 -15.72 -17.40 9.12
N GLN A 16 -17.05 -17.51 9.14
CA GLN A 16 -17.82 -18.28 8.15
C GLN A 16 -17.72 -17.66 6.75
N VAL A 17 -17.85 -16.34 6.64
CA VAL A 17 -17.69 -15.63 5.36
C VAL A 17 -16.30 -15.88 4.78
N TYR A 18 -15.25 -15.71 5.59
CA TYR A 18 -13.88 -15.96 5.14
C TYR A 18 -13.64 -17.40 4.67
N ALA A 19 -14.21 -18.38 5.38
CA ALA A 19 -14.15 -19.79 5.00
C ALA A 19 -14.87 -20.07 3.67
N ALA A 20 -15.97 -19.37 3.39
CA ALA A 20 -16.77 -19.54 2.17
C ALA A 20 -16.18 -18.83 0.93
N LEU A 21 -15.18 -17.96 1.09
CA LEU A 21 -14.58 -17.23 -0.05
C LEU A 21 -13.86 -18.17 -1.04
N PRO A 22 -13.90 -17.86 -2.35
CA PRO A 22 -13.01 -18.48 -3.33
C PRO A 22 -11.54 -18.27 -2.99
N ASP A 23 -10.68 -19.23 -3.37
CA ASP A 23 -9.25 -19.21 -2.99
C ASP A 23 -8.51 -17.94 -3.43
N ILE A 24 -8.88 -17.35 -4.57
CA ILE A 24 -8.30 -16.09 -5.05
C ILE A 24 -8.60 -14.96 -4.07
N GLN A 25 -9.86 -14.84 -3.64
CA GLN A 25 -10.29 -13.78 -2.72
C GLN A 25 -9.76 -14.03 -1.31
N ARG A 26 -9.72 -15.30 -0.87
CA ARG A 26 -9.18 -15.66 0.44
C ARG A 26 -7.70 -15.29 0.59
N LYS A 27 -6.91 -15.33 -0.49
CA LYS A 27 -5.51 -14.89 -0.53
C LYS A 27 -5.34 -13.36 -0.53
N GLN A 28 -6.33 -12.61 -1.00
CA GLN A 28 -6.28 -11.14 -0.99
C GLN A 28 -6.45 -10.56 0.41
N VAL A 29 -7.26 -11.20 1.25
CA VAL A 29 -7.55 -10.72 2.62
C VAL A 29 -6.28 -10.57 3.48
N PRO A 30 -5.36 -11.56 3.57
CA PRO A 30 -4.08 -11.37 4.27
C PRO A 30 -3.21 -10.25 3.69
N ALA A 31 -3.25 -10.03 2.37
CA ALA A 31 -2.49 -8.97 1.72
C ALA A 31 -3.02 -7.57 2.09
N LEU A 32 -4.34 -7.40 2.06
CA LEU A 32 -5.00 -6.16 2.50
C LEU A 32 -4.79 -5.90 3.99
N LEU A 33 -4.90 -6.94 4.82
CA LEU A 33 -4.61 -6.85 6.25
C LEU A 33 -3.15 -6.46 6.51
N SER A 34 -2.21 -7.05 5.78
CA SER A 34 -0.79 -6.70 5.88
C SER A 34 -0.52 -5.26 5.47
N PHE A 35 -1.20 -4.77 4.43
CA PHE A 35 -1.13 -3.38 4.01
C PHE A 35 -1.66 -2.45 5.10
N LEU A 36 -2.87 -2.70 5.60
CA LEU A 36 -3.47 -1.89 6.67
C LEU A 36 -2.60 -1.84 7.93
N LEU A 37 -2.03 -2.96 8.35
CA LEU A 37 -1.15 -3.01 9.52
C LEU A 37 0.14 -2.20 9.32
N LYS A 38 0.67 -2.13 8.09
CA LYS A 38 1.82 -1.28 7.77
C LYS A 38 1.44 0.20 7.77
N GLU A 39 0.27 0.54 7.25
CA GLU A 39 -0.25 1.91 7.30
C GLU A 39 -0.48 2.38 8.74
N LEU A 40 -0.96 1.51 9.63
CA LEU A 40 -1.08 1.85 11.06
C LEU A 40 0.28 2.09 11.74
N GLN A 41 1.36 1.51 11.22
CA GLN A 41 2.71 1.74 11.70
C GLN A 41 3.34 3.00 11.08
N ALA A 42 2.89 3.40 9.89
CA ALA A 42 3.29 4.66 9.29
C ALA A 42 2.75 5.78 10.18
N GLN A 43 3.62 6.36 11.02
CA GLN A 43 3.33 7.66 11.60
C GLN A 43 2.98 8.59 10.43
N PRO A 44 1.98 9.49 10.58
CA PRO A 44 1.73 10.49 9.56
C PRO A 44 3.07 11.21 9.32
N LEU A 45 3.67 10.96 8.15
CA LEU A 45 4.84 11.72 7.75
C LEU A 45 4.39 13.19 7.77
N PRO A 46 5.18 14.10 8.36
CA PRO A 46 5.03 15.51 8.09
C PRO A 46 4.82 15.69 6.59
N LEU A 47 3.88 16.56 6.20
CA LEU A 47 3.55 16.76 4.80
C LEU A 47 4.81 17.08 3.97
N GLU A 48 5.76 17.79 4.57
CA GLU A 48 7.07 18.09 4.02
C GLU A 48 7.84 16.81 3.65
N ASP A 49 7.94 15.86 4.58
CA ASP A 49 8.67 14.60 4.38
C ASP A 49 7.99 13.72 3.32
N ALA A 50 6.66 13.75 3.26
CA ALA A 50 5.89 13.01 2.25
C ALA A 50 6.12 13.59 0.84
N ILE A 51 6.14 14.92 0.71
CA ILE A 51 6.44 15.63 -0.54
C ILE A 51 7.87 15.35 -0.98
N GLU A 52 8.84 15.42 -0.08
CA GLU A 52 10.26 15.18 -0.40
C GLU A 52 10.48 13.74 -0.87
N ARG A 53 9.83 12.77 -0.21
CA ARG A 53 9.85 11.37 -0.63
C ARG A 53 9.23 11.19 -2.02
N MET A 54 8.07 11.79 -2.28
CA MET A 54 7.42 11.73 -3.60
C MET A 54 8.28 12.36 -4.69
N GLN A 55 8.93 13.49 -4.41
CA GLN A 55 9.86 14.13 -5.34
C GLN A 55 11.08 13.24 -5.63
N THR A 56 11.59 12.56 -4.61
CA THR A 56 12.70 11.61 -4.74
C THR A 56 12.32 10.40 -5.58
N GLU A 57 11.15 9.81 -5.33
CA GLU A 57 10.62 8.68 -6.11
C GLU A 57 10.31 9.10 -7.56
N ALA A 58 9.75 10.30 -7.78
CA ALA A 58 9.50 10.84 -9.11
C ALA A 58 10.82 11.05 -9.89
N ALA A 59 11.83 11.67 -9.27
CA ALA A 59 13.14 11.86 -9.87
C ALA A 59 13.84 10.53 -10.21
N ALA A 60 13.75 9.53 -9.34
CA ALA A 60 14.28 8.19 -9.59
C ALA A 60 13.62 7.49 -10.79
N ASN A 61 12.37 7.85 -11.11
CA ASN A 61 11.63 7.37 -12.27
C ASN A 61 11.73 8.32 -13.48
N GLY A 62 12.64 9.30 -13.46
CA GLY A 62 12.82 10.27 -14.55
C GLY A 62 11.73 11.34 -14.65
N LEU A 63 10.76 11.33 -13.73
CA LEU A 63 9.67 12.30 -13.63
C LEU A 63 10.15 13.53 -12.86
N THR A 64 11.09 14.26 -13.46
CA THR A 64 11.57 15.54 -12.92
C THR A 64 10.66 16.69 -13.34
N PRO A 65 10.65 17.82 -12.61
CA PRO A 65 9.91 19.02 -13.02
C PRO A 65 10.27 19.47 -14.44
N GLY A 66 11.55 19.33 -14.85
CA GLY A 66 11.98 19.63 -16.21
C GLY A 66 11.35 18.70 -17.26
N ALA A 67 11.22 17.41 -16.97
CA ALA A 67 10.52 16.47 -17.86
C ALA A 67 9.02 16.79 -17.99
N LEU A 68 8.38 17.26 -16.92
CA LEU A 68 6.99 17.73 -16.96
C LEU A 68 6.85 19.01 -17.80
N GLU A 69 7.78 19.95 -17.67
CA GLU A 69 7.81 21.17 -18.49
C GLU A 69 8.01 20.86 -19.97
N ASP A 70 8.87 19.90 -20.30
CA ASP A 70 9.08 19.46 -21.68
C ASP A 70 7.82 18.79 -22.25
N LEU A 71 7.15 17.91 -21.48
CA LEU A 71 5.85 17.33 -21.87
C LEU A 71 4.75 18.37 -22.07
N LEU A 72 4.72 19.42 -21.24
CA LEU A 72 3.76 20.51 -21.35
C LEU A 72 4.07 21.46 -22.53
N ARG A 73 5.34 21.52 -22.97
CA ARG A 73 5.77 22.31 -24.13
C ARG A 73 5.53 21.59 -25.46
N GLU A 74 5.39 20.28 -25.44
CA GLU A 74 5.09 19.42 -26.60
C GLU A 74 3.58 19.35 -26.95
N ASN A 75 2.71 20.06 -26.22
CA ASN A 75 1.29 20.29 -26.55
C ASN A 75 1.00 21.78 -26.79
#